data_AF-A0A8X6XRC8-F1
#
_entry.id   AF-A0A8X6XRC8-F1
#
_cell.length_a   1.000
_cell.length_b   1.000
_cell.length_c   1.000
_cell.angle_alpha   90.00
_cell.angle_beta   90.00
_cell.angle_gamma   90.00
#
_symmetry.space_group_name_H-M   'P 1'
#
loop_
_entity.id
_entity.type
_entity.pdbx_description
1 polymer ?
#
loop_
_entity_poly.entity_id
_entity_poly.type
_entity_poly.pdbx_seq_one_letter_code
_entity_poly.pdbx_strand_id
1 'polypeptide(L)'
;MNPGAILGHAKALEKTSAKYPITRVLCKVYSIPKCSMSFIQDNIFSGQMPKKLFVGCVDNEAFHGAFSKSPCEFKHFNLNFIGVYVDGQPVPH
;
A
#
# COMPACT_ATOMS: atom_id res chain seq x y z
N MET A 1 -7.52 -6.57 30.81
CA MET A 1 -7.36 -7.77 29.94
C MET A 1 -7.94 -8.96 30.69
N ASN A 2 -8.87 -9.74 30.11
CA ASN A 2 -9.59 -10.79 30.84
C ASN A 2 -8.72 -12.06 30.97
N PRO A 3 -8.38 -12.53 32.18
CA PRO A 3 -7.52 -13.70 32.38
C PRO A 3 -8.10 -15.00 31.81
N GLY A 4 -9.43 -15.16 31.85
CA GLY A 4 -10.12 -16.35 31.32
C GLY A 4 -10.02 -16.47 29.80
N ALA A 5 -10.00 -15.34 29.09
CA ALA A 5 -9.80 -15.33 27.63
C ALA A 5 -8.39 -15.81 27.24
N ILE A 6 -7.36 -15.37 27.98
CA ILE A 6 -5.97 -15.79 27.74
C ILE A 6 -5.80 -17.29 27.97
N LEU A 7 -6.33 -17.80 29.08
CA LEU A 7 -6.26 -19.24 29.40
C LEU A 7 -7.07 -20.08 28.40
N GLY A 8 -8.23 -19.58 27.97
CA GLY A 8 -9.06 -20.23 26.95
C GLY A 8 -8.34 -20.33 25.60
N HIS A 9 -7.67 -19.26 25.17
CA HIS A 9 -6.88 -19.25 23.95
C HIS A 9 -5.68 -20.22 24.05
N ALA A 10 -4.96 -20.24 25.18
CA ALA A 10 -3.85 -21.17 25.39
C ALA A 10 -4.28 -22.65 25.28
N LYS A 11 -5.38 -23.03 25.95
CA LYS A 11 -5.96 -24.39 25.87
C LYS A 11 -6.46 -24.76 24.47
N ALA A 12 -6.94 -23.79 23.69
CA ALA A 12 -7.38 -24.04 22.32
C ALA A 12 -6.19 -24.29 21.38
N LEU A 13 -5.09 -23.56 21.57
CA LEU A 13 -3.85 -23.71 20.80
C LEU A 13 -3.11 -25.02 21.13
N GLU A 14 -3.26 -25.56 22.34
CA GLU A 14 -2.78 -26.91 22.70
C GLU A 14 -3.47 -28.01 21.88
N LYS A 15 -4.76 -27.82 21.55
CA LYS A 15 -5.59 -28.84 20.90
C LYS A 15 -5.66 -28.70 19.38
N THR A 16 -5.46 -27.49 18.86
CA THR A 16 -5.69 -27.19 17.44
C THR A 16 -4.63 -26.24 16.91
N SER A 17 -4.19 -26.47 15.67
CA SER A 17 -3.26 -25.58 14.98
C SER A 17 -3.95 -24.26 14.61
N ALA A 18 -3.33 -23.14 14.96
CA ALA A 18 -3.78 -21.82 14.52
C ALA A 18 -3.31 -21.51 13.09
N LYS A 19 -4.22 -21.00 12.26
CA LYS A 19 -3.90 -20.45 10.94
C LYS A 19 -3.73 -18.94 11.03
N TYR A 20 -2.56 -18.45 10.67
CA TYR A 20 -2.24 -17.03 10.64
C TYR A 20 -2.20 -16.55 9.18
N PRO A 21 -3.24 -15.88 8.67
CA PRO A 21 -3.22 -15.37 7.31
C PRO A 21 -2.18 -14.26 7.19
N ILE A 22 -1.13 -14.50 6.40
CA ILE A 22 -0.10 -13.48 6.12
C ILE A 22 -0.57 -12.64 4.94
N THR A 23 -0.85 -11.37 5.18
CA THR A 23 -1.11 -10.40 4.11
C THR A 23 0.18 -9.65 3.82
N ARG A 24 0.81 -9.93 2.67
CA ARG A 24 1.99 -9.20 2.22
C ARG A 24 1.55 -7.86 1.62
N VAL A 25 2.05 -6.77 2.18
CA VAL A 25 1.89 -5.41 1.64
C VAL A 25 3.25 -5.00 1.08
N LEU A 26 3.26 -4.59 -0.18
CA LEU A 26 4.46 -4.04 -0.83
C LEU A 26 4.19 -2.58 -1.20
N CYS A 27 5.06 -1.69 -0.72
CA CYS A 27 5.04 -0.27 -1.07
C CYS A 27 6.15 0.00 -2.09
N LYS A 28 5.81 0.68 -3.19
CA LYS A 28 6.77 1.20 -4.16
C LYS A 28 6.63 2.72 -4.22
N VAL A 29 7.76 3.41 -4.20
CA VAL A 29 7.82 4.87 -4.15
C VAL A 29 8.51 5.37 -5.41
N TYR A 30 7.93 6.40 -6.02
CA TYR A 30 8.45 7.04 -7.21
C TYR A 30 8.47 8.55 -7.03
N SER A 31 9.55 9.20 -7.46
CA SER A 31 9.68 10.65 -7.44
C SER A 31 9.30 11.20 -8.82
N ILE A 32 8.28 12.04 -8.87
CA ILE A 32 7.85 12.72 -10.09
C ILE A 32 8.45 14.14 -10.09
N PRO A 33 9.21 14.53 -11.14
CA PRO A 33 9.74 15.88 -11.26
C PRO A 33 8.65 16.96 -11.28
N LYS A 34 8.99 18.17 -10.86
CA LYS A 34 8.10 19.33 -11.01
C LYS A 34 7.85 19.60 -12.50
N CYS A 35 6.65 20.10 -12.82
CA CYS A 35 6.23 20.41 -14.19
C CYS A 35 6.07 19.19 -15.12
N SER A 36 6.03 17.97 -14.58
CA SER A 36 5.66 16.78 -15.36
C SER A 36 4.15 16.73 -15.62
N MET A 37 3.76 16.56 -16.89
CA MET A 37 2.35 16.37 -17.29
C MET A 37 1.91 14.91 -17.22
N SER A 38 2.85 13.98 -17.31
CA SER A 38 2.59 12.54 -17.30
C SER A 38 3.74 11.80 -16.63
N PHE A 39 3.41 10.69 -15.97
CA PHE A 39 4.37 9.76 -15.39
C PHE A 39 3.88 8.34 -15.65
N ILE A 40 4.72 7.50 -16.24
CA ILE A 40 4.42 6.10 -16.56
C ILE A 40 5.49 5.25 -15.91
N GLN A 41 5.06 4.18 -15.23
CA GLN A 41 5.96 3.23 -14.61
C GLN A 41 5.57 1.81 -14.99
N ASP A 42 6.46 1.15 -15.73
CA ASP A 42 6.28 -0.24 -16.11
C ASP A 42 6.74 -1.19 -15.01
N ASN A 43 6.20 -2.41 -15.05
CA ASN A 43 6.60 -3.53 -14.20
C ASN A 43 6.60 -3.19 -12.69
N ILE A 44 5.57 -2.44 -12.24
CA ILE A 44 5.41 -2.05 -10.83
C ILE A 44 5.33 -3.27 -9.92
N PHE A 45 4.75 -4.39 -10.34
CA PHE A 45 4.80 -5.63 -9.57
C PHE A 45 5.24 -6.77 -10.48
N SER A 46 6.33 -7.44 -10.11
CA SER A 46 6.81 -8.62 -10.83
C SER A 46 6.43 -9.87 -10.03
N GLY A 47 5.86 -10.87 -10.72
CA GLY A 47 5.41 -12.11 -10.11
C GLY A 47 3.97 -12.05 -9.60
N GLN A 48 3.77 -12.08 -8.29
CA GLN A 48 2.42 -12.16 -7.73
C GLN A 48 1.68 -10.82 -7.84
N MET A 49 0.52 -10.87 -8.51
CA MET A 49 -0.36 -9.70 -8.66
C MET A 49 -1.00 -9.32 -7.31
N PRO A 50 -0.96 -8.03 -6.92
CA PRO A 50 -1.62 -7.58 -5.71
C PRO A 50 -3.15 -7.66 -5.84
N LYS A 51 -3.85 -8.00 -4.75
CA LYS A 51 -5.32 -8.03 -4.71
C LYS A 51 -5.96 -6.64 -4.61
N LYS A 52 -5.21 -5.66 -4.10
CA LYS A 52 -5.64 -4.28 -3.88
C LYS A 52 -4.46 -3.37 -4.16
N LEU A 53 -4.73 -2.25 -4.84
CA LEU A 53 -3.75 -1.20 -5.10
C LEU A 53 -4.22 0.08 -4.41
N PHE A 54 -3.30 0.73 -3.71
CA PHE A 54 -3.51 2.06 -3.14
C PHE A 54 -2.49 3.00 -3.78
N VAL A 55 -2.96 4.12 -4.32
CA VAL A 55 -2.12 5.16 -4.89
C VAL A 55 -2.29 6.40 -4.04
N GLY A 56 -1.18 6.91 -3.51
CA GLY A 56 -1.15 8.13 -2.71
C GLY A 56 -0.03 9.03 -3.21
N CYS A 57 -0.34 10.30 -3.40
CA CYS A 57 0.64 11.31 -3.75
C CYS A 57 0.90 12.20 -2.54
N VAL A 58 2.17 12.46 -2.24
CA VAL A 58 2.61 13.25 -1.09
C VAL A 58 3.75 14.18 -1.54
N ASP A 59 3.93 15.30 -0.85
CA ASP A 59 5.08 16.18 -1.10
C ASP A 59 6.39 15.43 -0.84
N ASN A 60 7.35 15.57 -1.75
CA ASN A 60 8.64 14.90 -1.62
C ASN A 60 9.37 15.29 -0.32
N GLU A 61 9.30 16.55 0.09
CA GLU A 61 9.86 17.01 1.37
C GLU A 61 9.15 16.37 2.59
N ALA A 62 7.83 16.17 2.50
CA ALA A 62 7.06 15.52 3.57
C ALA A 62 7.42 14.03 3.68
N PHE A 63 7.61 13.35 2.54
CA PHE A 63 8.08 11.96 2.49
C PHE A 63 9.47 11.79 3.12
N HIS A 64 10.37 12.76 2.93
CA HIS A 64 11.71 12.76 3.55
C HIS A 64 11.74 13.30 4.99
N GLY A 65 10.59 13.68 5.56
CA GLY A 65 10.48 14.05 6.98
C GLY A 65 10.76 15.53 7.29
N ALA A 66 10.46 16.46 6.38
CA ALA A 66 10.51 17.88 6.70
C ALA A 66 9.60 18.20 7.90
N PHE A 67 10.16 18.81 8.95
CA PHE A 67 9.46 19.06 10.23
C PHE A 67 8.15 19.85 10.12
N SER A 68 8.02 20.70 9.10
CA SER A 68 6.83 21.52 8.85
C SER A 68 5.75 20.81 8.03
N LYS A 69 5.98 19.57 7.60
CA LYS A 69 5.08 18.85 6.68
C LYS A 69 4.80 17.43 7.18
N SER A 70 3.63 16.90 6.82
CA SER A 70 3.20 15.55 7.21
C SER A 70 3.24 14.58 6.02
N PRO A 71 3.86 13.39 6.14
CA PRO A 71 3.85 12.37 5.09
C PRO A 71 2.47 11.72 4.89
N CYS A 72 1.54 11.93 5.83
CA CYS A 72 0.16 11.42 5.74
C CYS A 72 -0.80 12.42 5.08
N GLU A 73 -0.31 13.58 4.65
CA GLU A 73 -1.08 14.57 3.91
C GLU A 73 -1.08 14.22 2.41
N PHE A 74 -2.05 13.39 2.00
CA PHE A 74 -2.21 13.01 0.59
C PHE A 74 -2.81 14.17 -0.21
N LYS A 75 -2.14 14.56 -1.28
CA LYS A 75 -2.52 15.69 -2.13
C LYS A 75 -2.87 15.23 -3.53
N HIS A 76 -3.82 15.92 -4.15
CA HIS A 76 -4.26 15.61 -5.51
C HIS A 76 -3.23 16.04 -6.58
N PHE A 77 -2.44 17.09 -6.31
CA PHE A 77 -1.49 17.69 -7.28
C PHE A 77 -2.07 17.97 -8.67
N ASN A 78 -3.36 18.31 -8.75
CA ASN A 78 -4.09 18.54 -10.00
C ASN A 78 -4.01 17.36 -10.99
N LEU A 79 -3.92 16.14 -10.45
CA LEU A 79 -3.88 14.93 -11.26
C LEU A 79 -5.25 14.67 -11.90
N ASN A 80 -5.31 14.59 -13.22
CA ASN A 80 -6.60 14.46 -13.92
C ASN A 80 -6.97 13.00 -14.25
N PHE A 81 -5.99 12.10 -14.36
CA PHE A 81 -6.19 10.72 -14.79
C PHE A 81 -5.16 9.76 -14.20
N ILE A 82 -5.62 8.57 -13.77
CA ILE A 82 -4.78 7.43 -13.39
C ILE A 82 -5.19 6.23 -14.24
N GLY A 83 -4.23 5.65 -14.97
CA GLY A 83 -4.41 4.38 -15.67
C GLY A 83 -3.64 3.28 -14.96
N VAL A 84 -4.31 2.15 -14.68
CA VAL A 84 -3.67 0.93 -14.17
C VAL A 84 -3.80 -0.13 -15.24
N TYR A 85 -2.68 -0.77 -15.57
CA TYR A 85 -2.62 -1.77 -16.65
C TYR A 85 -2.09 -3.09 -16.13
N VAL A 86 -2.70 -4.18 -16.59
CA VAL A 86 -2.27 -5.56 -16.36
C VAL A 86 -2.03 -6.17 -17.74
N ASP A 87 -0.80 -6.58 -18.02
CA ASP A 87 -0.39 -7.17 -19.31
C ASP A 87 -0.86 -6.36 -20.54
N GLY A 88 -0.81 -5.02 -20.42
CA GLY A 88 -1.22 -4.08 -21.47
C GLY A 88 -2.71 -3.74 -21.52
N GLN A 89 -3.55 -4.37 -20.69
CA GLN A 89 -5.00 -4.10 -20.62
C GLN A 89 -5.35 -3.18 -19.45
N PRO A 90 -6.20 -2.16 -19.64
CA PRO A 90 -6.61 -1.24 -18.57
C PRO A 90 -7.56 -1.92 -17.55
N VAL A 91 -7.46 -1.50 -16.27
CA VAL A 91 -8.28 -1.99 -15.15
C VAL A 91 -8.81 -0.79 -14.34
N PRO A 92 -10.08 -0.79 -13.86
CA PRO A 92 -11.10 -1.82 -14.02
C PRO A 92 -11.68 -1.84 -15.44
N HIS A 93 -12.14 -3.02 -15.88
CA HIS A 93 -12.93 -3.17 -17.11
C HIS A 93 -14.25 -2.40 -17.02
#